data_AF-A0A928U3V3-F1
#
_entry.id   AF-A0A928U3V3-F1
#
_cell.length_a   1.000
_cell.length_b   1.000
_cell.length_c   1.000
_cell.angle_alpha   90.00
_cell.angle_beta   90.00
_cell.angle_gamma   90.00
#
_symmetry.space_group_name_H-M   'P 1'
#
loop_
_entity.id
_entity.type
_entity.pdbx_description
1 polymer ?
#
loop_
_entity_poly.entity_id
_entity_poly.type
_entity_poly.pdbx_seq_one_letter_code
_entity_poly.pdbx_strand_id
1 'polypeptide(L)'
;MRNQPVGKNYQVTIGDNATGVAVGEHIQMQVNQPVTPLTERQWLATLLADFEAVLAQTTRLLSPYETHMALFHARLLCQELLKTETDGRPSADIMMMAGAWLLARTPSLAGVLLPLLMSVPATAVINQAGEGMMKWVENRAAHYQVDGSPLNLVALRQVLSSLFDVGELRMLCFDMHIDFDDLYGEGKSDKARELVAYCVRHGRIAELASRCRELRPFAFAEN
;
A
#
# COMPACT_ATOMS: atom_id res chain seq x y z
N MET A 1 48.27 -32.22 29.15
CA MET A 1 46.98 -31.65 28.67
C MET A 1 47.04 -31.61 27.15
N ARG A 2 46.23 -32.40 26.42
CA ARG A 2 46.20 -32.43 24.94
C ARG A 2 45.07 -31.51 24.47
N ASN A 3 45.40 -30.51 23.65
CA ASN A 3 44.42 -29.61 23.02
C ASN A 3 43.57 -30.41 22.03
N GLN A 4 42.25 -30.45 22.25
CA GLN A 4 41.30 -30.88 21.23
C GLN A 4 41.13 -29.77 20.19
N PRO A 5 41.14 -30.08 18.88
CA PRO A 5 40.87 -29.09 17.85
C PRO A 5 39.39 -28.67 17.88
N VAL A 6 39.14 -27.37 17.97
CA VAL A 6 37.81 -26.78 17.85
C VAL A 6 37.44 -26.77 16.36
N GLY A 7 36.49 -27.62 15.95
CA GLY A 7 35.96 -27.62 14.59
C GLY A 7 35.17 -26.34 14.32
N LYS A 8 35.54 -25.58 13.29
CA LYS A 8 34.77 -24.43 12.81
C LYS A 8 33.70 -24.92 11.84
N ASN A 9 32.44 -24.61 12.11
CA ASN A 9 31.34 -24.84 11.18
C ASN A 9 31.25 -23.67 10.20
N TYR A 10 31.22 -23.97 8.91
CA TYR A 10 31.03 -22.99 7.85
C TYR A 10 29.65 -23.20 7.21
N GLN A 11 28.87 -22.13 7.08
CA GLN A 11 27.65 -22.11 6.29
C GLN A 11 27.93 -21.37 4.99
N VAL A 12 27.60 -22.00 3.85
CA VAL A 12 27.74 -21.41 2.52
C VAL A 12 26.36 -21.40 1.87
N THR A 13 25.92 -20.24 1.40
CA THR A 13 24.69 -20.12 0.60
C THR A 13 25.06 -20.24 -0.87
N ILE A 14 24.44 -21.19 -1.57
CA ILE A 14 24.63 -21.40 -3.00
C ILE A 14 23.40 -20.81 -3.70
N GLY A 15 23.61 -19.93 -4.68
CA GLY A 15 22.51 -19.30 -5.42
C GLY A 15 21.80 -20.25 -6.38
N ASP A 16 20.55 -19.91 -6.69
CA ASP A 16 19.74 -20.62 -7.68
C ASP A 16 20.49 -20.67 -9.02
N ASN A 17 20.73 -21.88 -9.55
CA ASN A 17 21.49 -22.20 -10.78
C ASN A 17 23.01 -22.38 -10.66
N ALA A 18 23.59 -22.56 -9.47
CA ALA A 18 25.00 -22.96 -9.39
C ALA A 18 25.21 -24.38 -9.97
N THR A 19 26.04 -24.48 -11.01
CA THR A 19 26.45 -25.76 -11.60
C THR A 19 27.92 -26.06 -11.24
N GLY A 20 28.23 -27.32 -10.91
CA GLY A 20 29.62 -27.75 -10.68
C GLY A 20 30.21 -27.41 -9.31
N VAL A 21 29.37 -27.24 -8.27
CA VAL A 21 29.86 -27.00 -6.90
C VAL A 21 30.45 -28.29 -6.32
N ALA A 22 31.75 -28.28 -6.04
CA ALA A 22 32.42 -29.37 -5.32
C ALA A 22 32.21 -29.22 -3.82
N VAL A 23 31.45 -30.14 -3.21
CA VAL A 23 31.22 -30.18 -1.77
C VAL A 23 32.23 -31.15 -1.14
N GLY A 24 33.11 -30.64 -0.29
CA GLY A 24 34.10 -31.46 0.40
C GLY A 24 33.47 -32.46 1.38
N GLU A 25 34.17 -33.55 1.69
CA GLU A 25 33.71 -34.73 2.43
C GLU A 25 33.16 -34.47 3.85
N HIS A 26 33.31 -33.25 4.38
CA HIS A 26 32.85 -32.84 5.71
C HIS A 26 31.86 -31.66 5.70
N ILE A 27 31.28 -31.32 4.55
CA ILE A 27 30.28 -30.26 4.44
C ILE A 27 28.89 -30.88 4.38
N GLN A 28 28.05 -30.58 5.37
CA GLN A 28 26.63 -30.93 5.33
C GLN A 28 25.90 -29.92 4.45
N MET A 29 25.49 -30.35 3.27
CA MET A 29 24.66 -29.55 2.36
C MET A 29 23.20 -29.69 2.73
N GLN A 30 22.60 -28.60 3.23
CA GLN A 30 21.16 -28.52 3.37
C GLN A 30 20.59 -28.01 2.04
N VAL A 31 20.13 -28.94 1.20
CA VAL A 31 19.46 -28.58 -0.07
C VAL A 31 18.09 -28.04 0.28
N ASN A 32 17.93 -26.73 0.22
CA ASN A 32 16.60 -26.14 0.21
C ASN A 32 15.90 -26.68 -1.06
N GLN A 33 14.76 -27.34 -0.88
CA GLN A 33 13.98 -27.86 -2.00
C GLN A 33 13.72 -26.71 -3.00
N PRO A 34 13.76 -26.99 -4.32
CA PRO A 34 13.45 -25.97 -5.31
C PRO A 34 12.08 -25.39 -4.98
N VAL A 35 12.04 -24.08 -4.70
CA VAL A 35 10.79 -23.38 -4.48
C VAL A 35 10.06 -23.39 -5.81
N THR A 36 9.02 -24.23 -5.92
CA THR A 36 8.16 -24.22 -7.10
C THR A 36 7.68 -22.78 -7.30
N PRO A 37 7.89 -22.16 -8.47
CA PRO A 37 7.43 -20.80 -8.70
C PRO A 37 5.92 -20.75 -8.48
N LEU A 38 5.48 -19.77 -7.68
CA LEU A 38 4.07 -19.59 -7.40
C LEU A 38 3.33 -19.33 -8.71
N THR A 39 2.16 -19.97 -8.86
CA THR A 39 1.22 -19.60 -9.92
C THR A 39 0.75 -18.16 -9.73
N GLU A 40 0.32 -17.48 -10.80
CA GLU A 40 -0.23 -16.11 -10.71
C GLU A 40 -1.34 -16.01 -9.66
N ARG A 41 -2.20 -17.03 -9.58
CA ARG A 41 -3.28 -17.11 -8.58
C ARG A 41 -2.75 -17.22 -7.15
N GLN A 42 -1.69 -18.01 -6.92
CA GLN A 42 -1.08 -18.11 -5.59
C GLN A 42 -0.37 -16.81 -5.20
N TRP A 43 0.31 -16.17 -6.15
CA TRP A 43 0.96 -14.89 -5.91
C TRP A 43 -0.06 -13.80 -5.59
N LEU A 44 -1.15 -13.73 -6.35
CA LEU A 44 -2.26 -12.81 -6.10
C LEU A 44 -2.91 -13.08 -4.74
N ALA A 45 -3.10 -14.35 -4.36
CA ALA A 45 -3.59 -14.72 -3.04
C ALA A 45 -2.65 -14.23 -1.91
N THR A 46 -1.33 -14.29 -2.10
CA THR A 46 -0.35 -13.73 -1.14
C THR A 46 -0.52 -12.21 -1.01
N LEU A 47 -0.60 -11.47 -2.12
CA LEU A 47 -0.81 -10.02 -2.04
C LEU A 47 -2.15 -9.65 -1.40
N LEU A 48 -3.20 -10.44 -1.65
CA LEU A 48 -4.50 -10.22 -1.02
C LEU A 48 -4.45 -10.48 0.49
N ALA A 49 -3.67 -11.46 0.95
CA ALA A 49 -3.45 -11.70 2.37
C ALA A 49 -2.73 -10.51 3.04
N ASP A 50 -1.74 -9.91 2.39
CA ASP A 50 -1.07 -8.70 2.88
C ASP A 50 -2.04 -7.51 2.96
N PHE A 51 -2.87 -7.33 1.92
CA PHE A 51 -3.93 -6.32 1.92
C PHE A 51 -4.93 -6.52 3.06
N GLU A 52 -5.39 -7.76 3.29
CA GLU A 52 -6.30 -8.10 4.40
C GLU A 52 -5.66 -7.84 5.77
N ALA A 53 -4.36 -8.11 5.93
CA ALA A 53 -3.62 -7.84 7.16
C ALA A 53 -3.57 -6.32 7.46
N VAL A 54 -3.33 -5.49 6.44
CA VAL A 54 -3.33 -4.03 6.57
C VAL A 54 -4.73 -3.48 6.80
N LEU A 55 -5.74 -4.06 6.16
CA LEU A 55 -7.14 -3.74 6.41
C LEU A 55 -7.53 -4.03 7.86
N ALA A 56 -7.16 -5.20 8.40
CA ALA A 56 -7.43 -5.58 9.78
C ALA A 56 -6.81 -4.63 10.81
N GLN A 57 -5.65 -4.04 10.50
CA GLN A 57 -5.05 -2.99 11.33
C GLN A 57 -5.83 -1.68 11.22
N THR A 58 -6.22 -1.30 10.00
CA THR A 58 -6.94 -0.05 9.70
C THR A 58 -8.35 -0.05 10.29
N THR A 59 -9.07 -1.17 10.25
CA THR A 59 -10.44 -1.30 10.76
C THR A 59 -10.55 -1.06 12.26
N ARG A 60 -9.46 -1.19 13.03
CA ARG A 60 -9.45 -0.85 14.46
C ARG A 60 -9.74 0.62 14.74
N LEU A 61 -9.57 1.47 13.74
CA LEU A 61 -9.81 2.92 13.81
C LEU A 61 -11.17 3.33 13.26
N LEU A 62 -11.95 2.37 12.73
CA LEU A 62 -13.24 2.62 12.09
C LEU A 62 -14.40 2.32 13.04
N SER A 63 -15.56 2.90 12.77
CA SER A 63 -16.79 2.46 13.44
C SER A 63 -17.13 0.99 13.09
N PRO A 64 -17.97 0.30 13.88
CA PRO A 64 -18.39 -1.07 13.57
C PRO A 64 -19.06 -1.20 12.19
N TYR A 65 -19.85 -0.20 11.80
CA TYR A 65 -20.50 -0.16 10.49
C TYR A 65 -19.48 -0.01 9.36
N GLU A 66 -18.55 0.96 9.47
CA GLU A 66 -17.48 1.15 8.48
C GLU A 66 -16.57 -0.06 8.37
N THR A 67 -16.27 -0.72 9.49
CA THR A 67 -15.53 -1.98 9.52
C THR A 67 -16.23 -3.06 8.71
N HIS A 68 -17.54 -3.25 8.94
CA HIS A 68 -18.34 -4.22 8.18
C HIS A 68 -18.32 -3.92 6.69
N MET A 69 -18.55 -2.66 6.31
CA MET A 69 -18.55 -2.24 4.91
C MET A 69 -17.16 -2.39 4.25
N ALA A 70 -16.08 -2.07 4.97
CA ALA A 70 -14.72 -2.21 4.45
C ALA A 70 -14.38 -3.68 4.18
N LEU A 71 -14.73 -4.58 5.11
CA LEU A 71 -14.55 -6.01 4.92
C LEU A 71 -15.42 -6.55 3.77
N PHE A 72 -16.64 -6.07 3.62
CA PHE A 72 -17.52 -6.44 2.50
C PHE A 72 -16.93 -6.02 1.15
N HIS A 73 -16.54 -4.75 0.99
CA HIS A 73 -15.96 -4.25 -0.26
C HIS A 73 -14.59 -4.89 -0.56
N ALA A 74 -13.76 -5.12 0.45
CA ALA A 74 -12.52 -5.88 0.29
C ALA A 74 -12.78 -7.27 -0.26
N ARG A 75 -13.73 -8.03 0.32
CA ARG A 75 -14.09 -9.37 -0.18
C ARG A 75 -14.60 -9.35 -1.61
N LEU A 76 -15.47 -8.41 -1.96
CA LEU A 76 -15.95 -8.27 -3.35
C LEU A 76 -14.78 -8.05 -4.31
N LEU A 77 -13.88 -7.13 -3.97
CA LEU A 77 -12.71 -6.85 -4.81
C LEU A 77 -11.79 -8.08 -4.94
N CYS A 78 -11.51 -8.77 -3.83
CA CYS A 78 -10.71 -10.00 -3.83
C CYS A 78 -11.35 -11.08 -4.70
N GLN A 79 -12.68 -11.26 -4.63
CA GLN A 79 -13.41 -12.23 -5.45
C GLN A 79 -13.28 -11.92 -6.94
N GLU A 80 -13.42 -10.65 -7.33
CA GLU A 80 -13.24 -10.24 -8.73
C GLU A 80 -11.79 -10.40 -9.19
N LEU A 81 -10.81 -10.05 -8.35
CA LEU A 81 -9.38 -10.20 -8.67
C LEU A 81 -8.96 -11.67 -8.80
N LEU A 82 -9.59 -12.60 -8.07
CA LEU A 82 -9.29 -14.02 -8.13
C LEU A 82 -9.98 -14.76 -9.28
N LYS A 83 -10.85 -14.10 -10.04
CA LYS A 83 -11.48 -14.72 -11.21
C LYS A 83 -10.44 -15.01 -12.28
N THR A 84 -10.41 -16.25 -12.72
CA THR A 84 -9.65 -16.71 -13.88
C THR A 84 -10.58 -16.85 -15.09
N GLU A 85 -10.03 -17.12 -16.29
CA GLU A 85 -10.84 -17.35 -17.50
C GLU A 85 -11.95 -18.40 -17.29
N THR A 86 -11.71 -19.40 -16.44
CA THR A 86 -12.69 -20.45 -16.11
C THR A 86 -13.76 -20.02 -15.09
N ASP A 87 -13.47 -19.00 -14.27
CA ASP A 87 -14.37 -18.51 -13.21
C ASP A 87 -15.31 -17.39 -13.71
N GLY A 88 -15.20 -17.02 -14.99
CA GLY A 88 -15.96 -15.96 -15.64
C GLY A 88 -15.23 -14.61 -15.65
N ARG A 89 -15.71 -13.70 -16.51
CA ARG A 89 -15.09 -12.38 -16.69
C ARG A 89 -15.26 -11.52 -15.41
N PRO A 90 -14.20 -10.88 -14.92
CA PRO A 90 -14.30 -9.93 -13.81
C PRO A 90 -15.16 -8.72 -14.17
N SER A 91 -15.91 -8.20 -13.20
CA SER A 91 -16.82 -7.07 -13.37
C SER A 91 -16.11 -5.76 -13.03
N ALA A 92 -15.87 -4.93 -14.03
CA ALA A 92 -15.31 -3.59 -13.84
C ALA A 92 -16.14 -2.75 -12.86
N ASP A 93 -17.47 -2.80 -12.94
CA ASP A 93 -18.34 -2.01 -12.07
C ASP A 93 -18.20 -2.40 -10.59
N ILE A 94 -18.14 -3.70 -10.28
CA ILE A 94 -17.94 -4.18 -8.91
C ILE A 94 -16.57 -3.77 -8.39
N MET A 95 -15.52 -3.94 -9.22
CA MET A 95 -14.15 -3.59 -8.84
C MET A 95 -14.00 -2.08 -8.60
N MET A 96 -14.54 -1.24 -9.49
CA MET A 96 -14.54 0.22 -9.34
C MET A 96 -15.34 0.65 -8.12
N MET A 97 -16.53 0.09 -7.91
CA MET A 97 -17.37 0.40 -6.74
C MET A 97 -16.63 0.06 -5.44
N ALA A 98 -16.10 -1.16 -5.32
CA ALA A 98 -15.40 -1.61 -4.14
C ALA A 98 -14.11 -0.82 -3.88
N GLY A 99 -13.28 -0.66 -4.92
CA GLY A 99 -12.04 0.11 -4.84
C GLY A 99 -12.28 1.59 -4.49
N ALA A 100 -13.28 2.23 -5.10
CA ALA A 100 -13.62 3.62 -4.81
C ALA A 100 -14.11 3.80 -3.37
N TRP A 101 -14.94 2.88 -2.88
CA TRP A 101 -15.42 2.91 -1.51
C TRP A 101 -14.25 2.78 -0.52
N LEU A 102 -13.36 1.79 -0.73
CA LEU A 102 -12.19 1.56 0.11
C LEU A 102 -11.27 2.78 0.14
N LEU A 103 -10.93 3.36 -1.00
CA LEU A 103 -10.06 4.53 -1.05
C LEU A 103 -10.70 5.77 -0.40
N ALA A 104 -12.01 5.95 -0.54
CA ALA A 104 -12.72 7.10 0.02
C ALA A 104 -12.89 7.01 1.55
N ARG A 105 -13.19 5.81 2.08
CA ARG A 105 -13.48 5.59 3.50
C ARG A 105 -12.27 5.16 4.31
N THR A 106 -11.30 4.53 3.66
CA THR A 106 -10.05 4.08 4.25
C THR A 106 -8.85 4.57 3.42
N PRO A 107 -8.60 5.89 3.36
CA PRO A 107 -7.48 6.48 2.63
C PRO A 107 -6.12 5.81 2.85
N SER A 108 -5.86 5.38 4.09
CA SER A 108 -4.61 4.72 4.47
C SER A 108 -4.35 3.43 3.70
N LEU A 109 -5.39 2.79 3.14
CA LEU A 109 -5.22 1.61 2.29
C LEU A 109 -4.64 1.94 0.92
N ALA A 110 -4.66 3.20 0.47
CA ALA A 110 -4.18 3.56 -0.86
C ALA A 110 -2.75 3.09 -1.13
N GLY A 111 -1.88 3.17 -0.12
CA GLY A 111 -0.48 2.73 -0.22
C GLY A 111 -0.27 1.23 -0.40
N VAL A 112 -1.32 0.41 -0.23
CA VAL A 112 -1.26 -1.05 -0.40
C VAL A 112 -2.19 -1.48 -1.53
N LEU A 113 -3.40 -0.91 -1.58
CA LEU A 113 -4.41 -1.21 -2.57
C LEU A 113 -3.98 -0.80 -3.98
N LEU A 114 -3.40 0.39 -4.17
CA LEU A 114 -2.99 0.83 -5.51
C LEU A 114 -1.81 0.02 -6.05
N PRO A 115 -0.74 -0.27 -5.28
CA PRO A 115 0.30 -1.20 -5.71
C PRO A 115 -0.23 -2.61 -6.00
N LEU A 116 -1.17 -3.12 -5.20
CA LEU A 116 -1.85 -4.40 -5.47
C LEU A 116 -2.53 -4.36 -6.84
N LEU A 117 -3.35 -3.34 -7.11
CA LEU A 117 -4.09 -3.22 -8.38
C LEU A 117 -3.16 -2.98 -9.58
N MET A 118 -2.01 -2.36 -9.38
CA MET A 118 -1.00 -2.11 -10.41
C MET A 118 0.01 -3.26 -10.55
N SER A 119 -0.11 -4.32 -9.74
CA SER A 119 0.77 -5.48 -9.85
C SER A 119 0.52 -6.26 -11.13
N VAL A 120 1.57 -6.91 -11.67
CA VAL A 120 1.49 -7.65 -12.94
C VAL A 120 0.28 -8.60 -13.01
N PRO A 121 0.03 -9.52 -12.06
CA PRO A 121 -1.12 -10.42 -12.17
C PRO A 121 -2.45 -9.72 -11.91
N ALA A 122 -2.52 -8.68 -11.07
CA ALA A 122 -3.77 -7.93 -10.93
C ALA A 122 -4.12 -7.18 -12.22
N THR A 123 -3.14 -6.56 -12.89
CA THR A 123 -3.36 -5.85 -14.16
C THR A 123 -3.83 -6.80 -15.27
N ALA A 124 -3.37 -8.07 -15.28
CA ALA A 124 -3.89 -9.07 -16.20
C ALA A 124 -5.41 -9.29 -16.01
N VAL A 125 -5.86 -9.43 -14.77
CA VAL A 125 -7.30 -9.59 -14.43
C VAL A 125 -8.08 -8.29 -14.71
N ILE A 126 -7.51 -7.13 -14.37
CA ILE A 126 -8.16 -5.84 -14.60
C ILE A 126 -8.33 -5.56 -16.10
N ASN A 127 -7.35 -5.91 -16.93
CA ASN A 127 -7.48 -5.82 -18.39
C ASN A 127 -8.65 -6.66 -18.92
N GLN A 128 -8.92 -7.83 -18.31
CA GLN A 128 -10.10 -8.63 -18.65
C GLN A 128 -11.39 -7.90 -18.25
N ALA A 129 -11.41 -7.17 -17.14
CA ALA A 129 -12.58 -6.40 -16.71
C ALA A 129 -12.90 -5.24 -17.70
N GLY A 130 -11.88 -4.69 -18.35
CA GLY A 130 -12.00 -3.75 -19.47
C GLY A 130 -11.23 -2.44 -19.26
N GLU A 131 -11.08 -1.67 -20.34
CA GLU A 131 -10.27 -0.44 -20.38
C GLU A 131 -10.72 0.61 -19.34
N GLY A 132 -12.02 0.69 -19.06
CA GLY A 132 -12.57 1.60 -18.05
C GLY A 132 -12.01 1.37 -16.64
N MET A 133 -11.80 0.10 -16.25
CA MET A 133 -11.22 -0.22 -14.94
C MET A 133 -9.73 0.13 -14.89
N MET A 134 -8.97 -0.14 -15.96
CA MET A 134 -7.55 0.26 -16.01
C MET A 134 -7.40 1.78 -15.90
N LYS A 135 -8.16 2.56 -16.70
CA LYS A 135 -8.16 4.02 -16.60
C LYS A 135 -8.55 4.49 -15.21
N TRP A 136 -9.49 3.82 -14.56
CA TRP A 136 -9.86 4.14 -13.18
C TRP A 136 -8.69 3.92 -12.21
N VAL A 137 -7.96 2.80 -12.31
CA VAL A 137 -6.79 2.53 -11.46
C VAL A 137 -5.68 3.55 -11.71
N GLU A 138 -5.37 3.85 -12.98
CA GLU A 138 -4.35 4.82 -13.36
C GLU A 138 -4.66 6.22 -12.84
N ASN A 139 -5.90 6.70 -13.06
CA ASN A 139 -6.35 7.99 -12.55
C ASN A 139 -6.26 8.04 -11.02
N ARG A 140 -6.63 6.95 -10.33
CA ARG A 140 -6.50 6.88 -8.87
C ARG A 140 -5.04 6.87 -8.44
N ALA A 141 -4.17 6.10 -9.08
CA ALA A 141 -2.74 6.07 -8.78
C ALA A 141 -2.11 7.47 -8.91
N ALA A 142 -2.44 8.19 -9.98
CA ALA A 142 -1.97 9.56 -10.20
C ALA A 142 -2.38 10.51 -9.06
N HIS A 143 -3.58 10.36 -8.50
CA HIS A 143 -4.03 11.17 -7.35
C HIS A 143 -3.23 10.93 -6.06
N TYR A 144 -2.63 9.75 -5.89
CA TYR A 144 -1.82 9.40 -4.72
C TYR A 144 -0.31 9.45 -5.01
N GLN A 145 0.11 10.22 -6.03
CA GLN A 145 1.50 10.45 -6.36
C GLN A 145 1.83 11.94 -6.36
N VAL A 146 3.08 12.28 -6.04
CA VAL A 146 3.66 13.60 -6.31
C VAL A 146 5.06 13.40 -6.87
N ASP A 147 5.32 14.01 -8.02
CA ASP A 147 6.55 13.83 -8.81
C ASP A 147 6.81 12.36 -9.22
N GLY A 148 5.74 11.58 -9.42
CA GLY A 148 5.81 10.16 -9.77
C GLY A 148 6.04 9.21 -8.59
N SER A 149 6.31 9.74 -7.39
CA SER A 149 6.50 8.92 -6.19
C SER A 149 5.19 8.73 -5.42
N PRO A 150 4.90 7.52 -4.90
CA PRO A 150 3.69 7.25 -4.12
C PRO A 150 3.69 8.03 -2.80
N LEU A 151 2.54 8.57 -2.43
CA LEU A 151 2.36 9.32 -1.20
C LEU A 151 2.18 8.41 0.01
N ASN A 152 3.08 8.53 0.99
CA ASN A 152 2.86 7.97 2.31
C ASN A 152 2.00 8.91 3.16
N LEU A 153 0.69 8.63 3.23
CA LEU A 153 -0.27 9.46 3.96
C LEU A 153 0.01 9.54 5.46
N VAL A 154 0.60 8.49 6.04
CA VAL A 154 0.98 8.47 7.46
C VAL A 154 2.13 9.44 7.69
N ALA A 155 3.16 9.38 6.85
CA ALA A 155 4.29 10.31 6.90
C ALA A 155 3.83 11.76 6.65
N LEU A 156 2.95 11.99 5.67
CA LEU A 156 2.40 13.32 5.40
C LEU A 156 1.66 13.89 6.61
N ARG A 157 0.82 13.08 7.27
CA ARG A 157 0.14 13.48 8.51
C ARG A 157 1.13 13.77 9.64
N GLN A 158 2.20 12.99 9.77
CA GLN A 158 3.25 13.22 10.77
C GLN A 158 3.99 14.53 10.50
N VAL A 159 4.32 14.83 9.25
CA VAL A 159 4.91 16.11 8.84
C VAL A 159 3.99 17.27 9.24
N LEU A 160 2.70 17.20 8.90
CA LEU A 160 1.71 18.22 9.29
C LEU A 160 1.60 18.38 10.81
N SER A 161 1.52 17.27 11.54
CA SER A 161 1.38 17.30 13.00
C SER A 161 2.64 17.78 13.71
N SER A 162 3.83 17.53 13.17
CA SER A 162 5.10 17.81 13.85
C SER A 162 5.75 19.13 13.43
N LEU A 163 5.61 19.54 12.16
CA LEU A 163 6.37 20.65 11.58
C LEU A 163 5.53 21.90 11.28
N PHE A 164 4.22 21.80 11.45
CA PHE A 164 3.30 22.94 11.34
C PHE A 164 2.73 23.24 12.72
N ASP A 165 2.51 24.52 13.02
CA ASP A 165 1.63 24.94 14.10
C ASP A 165 0.18 25.13 13.62
N VAL A 166 -0.75 25.44 14.53
CA VAL A 166 -2.19 25.59 14.19
C VAL A 166 -2.42 26.77 13.23
N GLY A 167 -1.67 27.86 13.37
CA GLY A 167 -1.78 29.03 12.50
C GLY A 167 -1.30 28.70 11.09
N GLU A 168 -0.19 27.97 10.97
CA GLU A 168 0.33 27.51 9.68
C GLU A 168 -0.61 26.51 9.00
N LEU A 169 -1.23 25.59 9.76
CA LEU A 169 -2.26 24.71 9.21
C LEU A 169 -3.48 25.49 8.69
N ARG A 170 -3.89 26.56 9.39
CA ARG A 170 -4.98 27.43 8.94
C ARG A 170 -4.61 28.18 7.65
N MET A 171 -3.38 28.70 7.56
CA MET A 171 -2.87 29.33 6.34
C MET A 171 -2.81 28.35 5.17
N LEU A 172 -2.31 27.13 5.40
CA LEU A 172 -2.29 26.08 4.39
C LEU A 172 -3.70 25.74 3.90
N CYS A 173 -4.68 25.64 4.80
CA CYS A 173 -6.08 25.43 4.42
C CYS A 173 -6.61 26.60 3.58
N PHE A 174 -6.32 27.84 3.98
CA PHE A 174 -6.70 29.04 3.24
C PHE A 174 -6.14 29.06 1.81
N ASP A 175 -4.85 28.78 1.65
CA ASP A 175 -4.18 28.72 0.34
C ASP A 175 -4.75 27.62 -0.57
N MET A 176 -5.27 26.56 0.05
CA MET A 176 -5.98 25.48 -0.63
C MET A 176 -7.49 25.74 -0.72
N HIS A 177 -8.03 26.90 -0.34
CA HIS A 177 -9.49 27.13 -0.33
C HIS A 177 -10.28 26.04 0.43
N ILE A 178 -9.74 25.58 1.56
CA ILE A 178 -10.39 24.66 2.51
C ILE A 178 -10.76 25.47 3.74
N ASP A 179 -12.01 25.41 4.18
CA ASP A 179 -12.40 26.02 5.45
C ASP A 179 -11.81 25.22 6.62
N PHE A 180 -10.89 25.85 7.36
CA PHE A 180 -10.23 25.22 8.50
C PHE A 180 -11.21 24.89 9.63
N ASP A 181 -12.28 25.68 9.78
CA ASP A 181 -13.25 25.52 10.86
C ASP A 181 -14.23 24.36 10.58
N ASP A 182 -14.39 23.96 9.31
CA ASP A 182 -15.12 22.76 8.90
C ASP A 182 -14.38 21.45 9.19
N LEU A 183 -13.05 21.49 9.43
CA LEU A 183 -12.28 20.30 9.78
C LEU A 183 -12.64 19.84 11.20
N TYR A 184 -13.04 18.58 11.35
CA TYR A 184 -13.33 17.99 12.67
C TYR A 184 -12.09 17.91 13.58
N GLY A 185 -12.31 18.06 14.89
CA GLY A 185 -11.30 17.95 15.93
C GLY A 185 -10.78 19.30 16.44
N GLU A 186 -10.39 19.34 17.71
CA GLU A 186 -9.96 20.58 18.38
C GLU A 186 -8.44 20.73 18.40
N GLY A 187 -7.71 19.61 18.47
CA GLY A 187 -6.25 19.60 18.55
C GLY A 187 -5.57 19.73 17.19
N LYS A 188 -4.33 20.25 17.20
CA LYS A 188 -3.47 20.33 16.00
C LYS A 188 -3.34 18.99 15.26
N SER A 189 -3.07 17.92 16.00
CA SER A 189 -2.95 16.57 15.45
C SER A 189 -4.25 16.06 14.84
N ASP A 190 -5.40 16.44 15.42
CA ASP A 190 -6.71 16.08 14.88
C ASP A 190 -7.01 16.86 13.60
N LYS A 191 -6.74 18.17 13.59
CA LYS A 191 -6.86 19.01 12.39
C LYS A 191 -5.94 18.55 11.26
N ALA A 192 -4.69 18.18 11.55
CA ALA A 192 -3.77 17.61 10.56
C ALA A 192 -4.29 16.27 10.00
N ARG A 193 -4.82 15.40 10.86
CA ARG A 193 -5.45 14.13 10.44
C ARG A 193 -6.66 14.39 9.54
N GLU A 194 -7.54 15.31 9.93
CA GLU A 194 -8.75 15.60 9.17
C GLU A 194 -8.47 16.34 7.87
N LEU A 195 -7.46 17.21 7.82
CA LEU A 195 -7.01 17.86 6.59
C LEU A 195 -6.55 16.82 5.54
N VAL A 196 -5.75 15.84 5.96
CA VAL A 196 -5.34 14.73 5.09
C VAL A 196 -6.56 13.93 4.63
N ALA A 197 -7.47 13.59 5.55
CA ALA A 197 -8.68 12.84 5.21
C ALA A 197 -9.58 13.60 4.23
N TYR A 198 -9.77 14.90 4.45
CA TYR A 198 -10.49 15.81 3.55
C TYR A 198 -9.84 15.80 2.17
N CYS A 199 -8.54 16.06 2.08
CA CYS A 199 -7.84 16.10 0.80
C CYS A 199 -7.94 14.77 0.05
N VAL A 200 -7.93 13.62 0.74
CA VAL A 200 -8.15 12.34 0.09
C VAL A 200 -9.57 12.21 -0.45
N ARG A 201 -10.60 12.52 0.35
CA ARG A 201 -12.01 12.44 -0.07
C ARG A 201 -12.30 13.33 -1.28
N HIS A 202 -11.61 14.45 -1.38
CA HIS A 202 -11.77 15.43 -2.46
C HIS A 202 -10.74 15.29 -3.60
N GLY A 203 -9.84 14.29 -3.57
CA GLY A 203 -8.85 14.06 -4.63
C GLY A 203 -7.72 15.12 -4.70
N ARG A 204 -7.49 15.85 -3.60
CA ARG A 204 -6.53 16.96 -3.45
C ARG A 204 -5.28 16.60 -2.67
N ILE A 205 -5.03 15.31 -2.45
CA ILE A 205 -3.91 14.85 -1.60
C ILE A 205 -2.54 15.12 -2.23
N ALA A 206 -2.43 15.02 -3.56
CA ALA A 206 -1.23 15.42 -4.30
C ALA A 206 -0.94 16.92 -4.17
N GLU A 207 -1.98 17.76 -4.22
CA GLU A 207 -1.88 19.20 -4.00
C GLU A 207 -1.38 19.51 -2.59
N LEU A 208 -1.99 18.90 -1.55
CA LEU A 208 -1.55 19.05 -0.16
C LEU A 208 -0.08 18.68 0.01
N ALA A 209 0.33 17.52 -0.52
CA ALA A 209 1.71 17.06 -0.42
C ALA A 209 2.69 17.99 -1.17
N SER A 210 2.30 18.51 -2.34
CA SER A 210 3.10 19.48 -3.08
C SER A 210 3.31 20.77 -2.28
N ARG A 211 2.23 21.32 -1.70
CA ARG A 211 2.30 22.50 -0.82
C ARG A 211 3.17 22.25 0.41
N CYS A 212 3.05 21.08 1.03
CA CYS A 212 3.92 20.70 2.16
C CYS A 212 5.40 20.64 1.75
N ARG A 213 5.73 20.12 0.56
CA ARG A 213 7.11 20.09 0.03
C ARG A 213 7.64 21.50 -0.26
N GLU A 214 6.82 22.38 -0.81
CA GLU A 214 7.17 23.79 -1.03
C GLU A 214 7.49 24.51 0.29
N LEU A 215 6.63 24.32 1.31
CA LEU A 215 6.75 25.00 2.61
C LEU A 215 7.82 24.37 3.52
N ARG A 216 8.12 23.08 3.35
CA ARG A 216 9.10 22.31 4.14
C ARG A 216 9.91 21.36 3.24
N PRO A 217 10.82 21.87 2.39
CA PRO A 217 11.59 21.03 1.46
C PRO A 217 12.40 19.94 2.17
N PHE A 218 12.95 20.26 3.35
CA PHE A 218 13.78 19.34 4.14
C PHE A 218 12.99 18.19 4.79
N ALA A 219 11.66 18.29 4.89
CA ALA A 219 10.84 17.25 5.54
C ALA A 219 10.56 16.05 4.62
N PHE A 220 10.77 16.21 3.31
CA PHE A 220 10.48 15.21 2.28
C PHE A 220 11.71 14.81 1.47
N ALA A 221 12.86 15.42 1.73
CA ALA A 221 14.14 14.95 1.20
C ALA A 221 14.50 13.64 1.92
N GLU A 222 14.51 12.53 1.18
CA GLU A 222 14.88 11.22 1.70
C GLU A 222 16.30 11.24 2.30
N ASN A 223 16.44 10.59 3.47
CA ASN A 223 17.68 9.96 3.90
C ASN A 223 17.81 8.60 3.20
#